data_AF-A0A2E7SIZ1-F1
#
_entry.id   AF-A0A2E7SIZ1-F1
#
_cell.length_a   1.000
_cell.length_b   1.000
_cell.length_c   1.000
_cell.angle_alpha   90.00
_cell.angle_beta   90.00
_cell.angle_gamma   90.00
#
_symmetry.space_group_name_H-M   'P 1'
#
loop_
_entity.id
_entity.type
_entity.pdbx_description
1 polymer ?
#
loop_
_entity_poly.entity_id
_entity_poly.type
_entity_poly.pdbx_seq_one_letter_code
_entity_poly.pdbx_strand_id
1 'polypeptide(L)'
;MGHLPRPVGDETVEAFMKFNPYKLTIFEMFYLGLIVVGGLIWIAQIIENNGLAFSLFAVFVIYIGLMLWGALLGRFSWGIIAKWSVKGWLLNVWKSPLFPVFTTDACMIRIDSYVIENKPSGLWNNIVFSIKQSWTSSLFLFTFFFLLMPDDITNISVNQSYSNAVLLLLLLSPMLSGLLVPLYIFSDSSVVEVIPGERDFAPIGMSLRQLLRRFIGWGSMVIVLLTLIDITNSSGLSSAVQFFLTDTLILLSMLGAMVLAAALSYPNRLHLKWVEEFNKLWFEERDPDHTFHRIDDNAYIVIPDHLLHETLTHLRSVMGDNFSDSQIPPAPSINQQNVQNPPPPPNF
;
A
#
# COMPACT_ATOMS: atom_id res chain seq x y z
N MET A 1 15.14 40.28 -15.33
CA MET A 1 16.27 39.33 -15.20
C MET A 1 15.72 37.97 -15.53
N GLY A 2 15.98 37.46 -16.74
CA GLY A 2 15.51 36.14 -17.14
C GLY A 2 16.29 35.09 -16.36
N HIS A 3 15.59 34.23 -15.63
CA HIS A 3 16.20 33.04 -15.05
C HIS A 3 16.64 32.15 -16.21
N LEU A 4 17.93 31.82 -16.25
CA LEU A 4 18.44 30.79 -17.16
C LEU A 4 17.64 29.50 -16.93
N PRO A 5 17.28 28.75 -17.98
CA PRO A 5 16.59 27.48 -17.84
C PRO A 5 17.41 26.58 -16.91
N ARG A 6 16.76 26.06 -15.86
CA ARG A 6 17.42 25.16 -14.93
C ARG A 6 17.85 23.91 -15.66
N PRO A 7 18.99 23.30 -15.30
CA PRO A 7 19.36 22.00 -15.83
C PRO A 7 18.27 20.98 -15.49
N VAL A 8 17.92 20.13 -16.44
CA VAL A 8 16.89 19.06 -16.29
C VAL A 8 17.14 18.16 -15.07
N GLY A 9 18.40 18.06 -14.62
CA GLY A 9 18.80 17.32 -13.42
C GLY A 9 18.42 17.99 -12.08
N ASP A 10 18.31 19.31 -12.01
CA ASP A 10 18.04 20.00 -10.74
C ASP A 10 16.54 19.94 -10.38
N GLU A 11 15.67 19.98 -11.39
CA GLU A 11 14.22 19.90 -11.22
C GLU A 11 13.74 18.50 -10.82
N THR A 12 14.44 17.46 -11.29
CA THR A 12 14.22 16.07 -10.88
C THR A 12 14.66 15.82 -9.44
N VAL A 13 15.77 16.43 -9.01
CA VAL A 13 16.30 16.33 -7.63
C VAL A 13 15.43 17.03 -6.59
N GLU A 14 14.83 18.17 -6.93
CA GLU A 14 13.94 18.91 -6.01
C GLU A 14 12.58 18.22 -5.84
N ALA A 15 12.00 17.69 -6.92
CA ALA A 15 10.84 16.80 -6.86
C ALA A 15 11.17 15.51 -6.08
N PHE A 16 12.35 14.93 -6.30
CA PHE A 16 12.86 13.76 -5.58
C PHE A 16 12.91 13.94 -4.06
N MET A 17 13.36 15.10 -3.55
CA MET A 17 13.37 15.34 -2.10
C MET A 17 11.98 15.52 -1.50
N LYS A 18 11.03 16.09 -2.27
CA LYS A 18 9.65 16.37 -1.83
C LYS A 18 8.77 15.12 -1.80
N PHE A 19 8.99 14.18 -2.72
CA PHE A 19 8.19 12.96 -2.86
C PHE A 19 8.82 11.69 -2.28
N ASN A 20 9.92 11.81 -1.53
CA ASN A 20 10.68 10.65 -1.03
C ASN A 20 9.77 9.63 -0.29
N PRO A 21 9.49 8.46 -0.90
CA PRO A 21 8.57 7.48 -0.33
C PRO A 21 9.19 6.71 0.85
N TYR A 22 10.45 6.96 1.20
CA TYR A 22 11.19 6.29 2.28
C TYR A 22 11.34 7.13 3.55
N LYS A 23 10.61 8.24 3.68
CA LYS A 23 10.45 8.92 4.97
C LYS A 23 9.31 8.26 5.76
N LEU A 24 9.59 7.87 7.00
CA LEU A 24 8.54 7.41 7.92
C LEU A 24 7.65 8.58 8.31
N THR A 25 6.34 8.38 8.24
CA THR A 25 5.36 9.35 8.71
C THR A 25 5.23 9.28 10.23
N ILE A 26 4.69 10.33 10.84
CA ILE A 26 4.49 10.36 12.30
C ILE A 26 3.61 9.20 12.78
N PHE A 27 2.60 8.80 11.98
CA PHE A 27 1.72 7.67 12.28
C PHE A 27 2.47 6.32 12.25
N GLU A 28 3.38 6.14 11.30
CA GLU A 28 4.22 4.93 11.24
C GLU A 28 5.19 4.88 12.45
N MET A 29 5.66 6.02 12.93
CA MET A 29 6.45 6.08 14.18
C MET A 29 5.59 5.77 15.41
N PHE A 30 4.35 6.27 15.48
CA PHE A 30 3.41 5.92 16.55
C PHE A 30 3.11 4.43 16.60
N TYR A 31 2.96 3.79 15.43
CA TYR A 31 2.81 2.34 15.33
C TYR A 31 3.98 1.57 15.93
N LEU A 32 5.22 1.97 15.61
CA LEU A 32 6.40 1.37 16.25
C LEU A 32 6.43 1.64 17.75
N GLY A 33 6.03 2.85 18.17
CA GLY A 33 5.87 3.20 19.58
C GLY A 33 4.86 2.30 20.29
N LEU A 34 3.73 1.97 19.66
CA LEU A 34 2.71 1.07 20.21
C LEU A 34 3.28 -0.32 20.50
N ILE A 35 4.16 -0.83 19.62
CA ILE A 35 4.83 -2.13 19.83
C ILE A 35 5.69 -2.08 21.11
N VAL A 36 6.46 -1.00 21.27
CA VAL A 36 7.33 -0.82 22.44
C VAL A 36 6.50 -0.64 23.72
N VAL A 37 5.48 0.22 23.69
CA VAL A 37 4.62 0.53 24.85
C VAL A 37 3.88 -0.71 25.34
N GLY A 38 3.30 -1.52 24.45
CA GLY A 38 2.65 -2.77 24.85
C GLY A 38 3.61 -3.76 25.51
N GLY A 39 4.86 -3.83 25.05
CA GLY A 39 5.91 -4.61 25.72
C GLY A 39 6.22 -4.11 27.12
N LEU A 40 6.30 -2.78 27.31
CA LEU A 40 6.54 -2.17 28.62
C LEU A 40 5.38 -2.40 29.60
N ILE A 41 4.12 -2.29 29.15
CA ILE A 41 2.93 -2.60 29.96
C ILE A 41 3.01 -4.05 30.45
N TRP A 42 3.36 -4.97 29.56
CA TRP A 42 3.46 -6.39 29.91
C TRP A 42 4.59 -6.68 30.90
N ILE A 43 5.75 -6.03 30.73
CA ILE A 43 6.85 -6.07 31.69
C ILE A 43 6.36 -5.59 33.06
N ALA A 44 5.66 -4.46 33.14
CA ALA A 44 5.13 -3.92 34.38
C ALA A 44 4.21 -4.92 35.11
N GLN A 45 3.31 -5.58 34.39
CA GLN A 45 2.41 -6.60 34.96
C GLN A 45 3.16 -7.82 35.53
N ILE A 46 4.21 -8.30 34.86
CA ILE A 46 4.95 -9.47 35.32
C ILE A 46 5.90 -9.11 36.48
N ILE A 47 6.43 -7.88 36.50
CA ILE A 47 7.33 -7.39 37.57
C ILE A 47 6.71 -7.56 38.94
N GLU A 48 5.42 -7.25 39.08
CA GLU A 48 4.70 -7.34 40.36
C GLU A 48 4.79 -8.72 41.01
N ASN A 49 5.00 -9.78 40.21
CA ASN A 49 4.98 -11.16 40.69
C ASN A 49 6.36 -11.84 40.69
N ASN A 50 7.27 -11.48 39.78
CA ASN A 50 8.47 -12.28 39.50
C ASN A 50 9.80 -11.49 39.44
N GLY A 51 9.77 -10.17 39.68
CA GLY A 51 10.95 -9.31 39.66
C GLY A 51 11.43 -8.92 38.25
N LEU A 52 12.15 -7.79 38.16
CA LEU A 52 12.51 -7.11 36.91
C LEU A 52 13.24 -7.99 35.89
N ALA A 53 14.28 -8.69 36.32
CA ALA A 53 15.14 -9.45 35.40
C ALA A 53 14.39 -10.62 34.72
N PHE A 54 13.53 -11.31 35.48
CA PHE A 54 12.70 -12.38 34.93
C PHE A 54 11.64 -11.82 33.98
N SER A 55 10.97 -10.73 34.33
CA SER A 55 9.94 -10.11 33.47
C SER A 55 10.52 -9.67 32.13
N LEU A 56 11.68 -9.00 32.14
CA LEU A 56 12.38 -8.60 30.92
C LEU A 56 12.73 -9.82 30.05
N PHE A 57 13.30 -10.86 30.66
CA PHE A 57 13.67 -12.07 29.94
C PHE A 57 12.45 -12.80 29.36
N ALA A 58 11.38 -12.95 30.14
CA ALA A 58 10.15 -13.63 29.71
C ALA A 58 9.50 -12.90 28.52
N VAL A 59 9.30 -11.58 28.63
CA VAL A 59 8.71 -10.78 27.55
C VAL A 59 9.58 -10.83 26.29
N PHE A 60 10.91 -10.71 26.45
CA PHE A 60 11.84 -10.81 25.32
C PHE A 60 11.76 -12.16 24.60
N VAL A 61 11.75 -13.28 25.34
CA VAL A 61 11.63 -14.62 24.76
C VAL A 61 10.32 -14.78 24.02
N ILE A 62 9.21 -14.29 24.57
CA ILE A 62 7.90 -14.42 23.92
C ILE A 62 7.83 -13.54 22.66
N TYR A 63 8.31 -12.30 22.70
CA TYR A 63 8.38 -11.45 21.50
C TYR A 63 9.22 -12.09 20.41
N ILE A 64 10.38 -12.65 20.75
CA ILE A 64 11.21 -13.36 19.78
C ILE A 64 10.46 -14.56 19.20
N GLY A 65 9.82 -15.38 20.04
CA GLY A 65 9.02 -16.52 19.58
C GLY A 65 7.92 -16.11 18.60
N LEU A 66 7.17 -15.05 18.93
CA LEU A 66 6.12 -14.49 18.09
C LEU A 66 6.67 -13.88 16.79
N MET A 67 7.79 -13.15 16.85
CA MET A 67 8.43 -12.58 15.66
C MET A 67 8.99 -13.67 14.75
N LEU A 68 9.59 -14.73 15.29
CA LEU A 68 10.05 -15.88 14.51
C LEU A 68 8.86 -16.58 13.83
N TRP A 69 7.76 -16.79 14.57
CA TRP A 69 6.53 -17.32 14.00
C TRP A 69 5.98 -16.42 12.89
N GLY A 70 5.93 -15.11 13.14
CA GLY A 70 5.54 -14.10 12.17
C GLY A 70 6.38 -14.12 10.90
N ALA A 71 7.71 -14.21 11.04
CA ALA A 71 8.63 -14.28 9.91
C ALA A 71 8.51 -15.59 9.13
N LEU A 72 8.33 -16.73 9.81
CA LEU A 72 8.18 -18.04 9.15
C LEU A 72 6.91 -18.12 8.33
N LEU A 73 5.76 -17.80 8.94
CA LEU A 73 4.48 -17.82 8.25
C LEU A 73 4.38 -16.70 7.21
N GLY A 74 4.83 -15.49 7.56
CA GLY A 74 4.81 -14.33 6.69
C GLY A 74 5.55 -14.57 5.37
N ARG A 75 6.77 -15.11 5.46
CA ARG A 75 7.56 -15.44 4.26
C ARG A 75 6.84 -16.42 3.34
N PHE A 76 6.19 -17.43 3.89
CA PHE A 76 5.45 -18.43 3.13
C PHE A 76 4.18 -17.83 2.52
N SER A 77 3.34 -17.18 3.34
CA SER A 77 2.05 -16.64 2.92
C SER A 77 2.21 -15.51 1.91
N TRP A 78 3.07 -14.51 2.20
CA TRP A 78 3.29 -13.37 1.32
C TRP A 78 3.90 -13.83 -0.02
N GLY A 79 4.86 -14.75 0.02
CA GLY A 79 5.48 -15.29 -1.20
C GLY A 79 4.49 -16.07 -2.08
N ILE A 80 3.59 -16.86 -1.49
CA ILE A 80 2.56 -17.60 -2.23
C ILE A 80 1.51 -16.65 -2.80
N ILE A 81 1.01 -15.72 -1.98
CA ILE A 81 -0.02 -14.78 -2.41
C ILE A 81 0.52 -13.86 -3.52
N ALA A 82 1.76 -13.37 -3.42
CA ALA A 82 2.42 -12.59 -4.46
C ALA A 82 2.54 -13.37 -5.78
N LYS A 83 2.98 -14.63 -5.71
CA LYS A 83 3.08 -15.49 -6.90
C LYS A 83 1.71 -15.74 -7.52
N TRP A 84 0.71 -15.99 -6.69
CA TRP A 84 -0.64 -16.31 -7.14
C TRP A 84 -1.36 -15.09 -7.73
N SER A 85 -1.13 -13.89 -7.19
CA SER A 85 -1.71 -12.66 -7.71
C SER A 85 -1.21 -12.32 -9.12
N VAL A 86 0.09 -12.53 -9.37
CA VAL A 86 0.72 -12.25 -10.66
C VAL A 86 0.44 -13.35 -11.69
N LYS A 87 0.39 -14.63 -11.30
CA LYS A 87 0.16 -15.74 -12.25
C LYS A 87 -1.27 -15.90 -12.77
N GLY A 88 -2.08 -14.85 -12.74
CA GLY A 88 -3.27 -14.72 -13.60
C GLY A 88 -4.63 -14.77 -12.91
N TRP A 89 -4.75 -15.13 -11.63
CA TRP A 89 -6.08 -15.12 -10.99
C TRP A 89 -6.58 -13.69 -10.72
N LEU A 90 -5.76 -12.85 -10.10
CA LEU A 90 -6.17 -11.47 -9.81
C LEU A 90 -6.33 -10.67 -11.10
N LEU A 91 -5.43 -10.77 -12.08
CA LEU A 91 -5.58 -10.02 -13.32
C LEU A 91 -6.91 -10.33 -14.04
N ASN A 92 -7.32 -11.60 -14.05
CA ASN A 92 -8.59 -12.03 -14.67
C ASN A 92 -9.82 -11.56 -13.88
N VAL A 93 -9.75 -11.54 -12.54
CA VAL A 93 -10.82 -11.01 -11.70
C VAL A 93 -10.95 -9.50 -11.89
N TRP A 94 -9.85 -8.77 -12.09
CA TRP A 94 -9.84 -7.31 -12.13
C TRP A 94 -10.05 -6.73 -13.52
N LYS A 95 -9.70 -7.48 -14.58
CA LYS A 95 -10.15 -7.23 -15.96
C LYS A 95 -11.58 -7.72 -16.20
N SER A 96 -12.20 -8.36 -15.20
CA SER A 96 -13.55 -8.89 -15.35
C SER A 96 -14.55 -7.75 -15.57
N PRO A 97 -15.41 -7.83 -16.59
CA PRO A 97 -16.46 -6.83 -16.81
C PRO A 97 -17.51 -6.83 -15.69
N LEU A 98 -17.49 -7.81 -14.79
CA LEU A 98 -18.41 -7.88 -13.64
C LEU A 98 -18.03 -6.92 -12.51
N PHE A 99 -16.76 -6.53 -12.42
CA PHE A 99 -16.27 -5.56 -11.44
C PHE A 99 -15.21 -4.68 -12.13
N PRO A 100 -15.63 -3.74 -13.01
CA PRO A 100 -14.70 -2.90 -13.75
C PRO A 100 -14.03 -1.93 -12.78
N VAL A 101 -12.87 -2.33 -12.27
CA VAL A 101 -12.02 -1.46 -11.44
C VAL A 101 -11.29 -0.44 -12.32
N PHE A 102 -11.00 -0.81 -13.57
CA PHE A 102 -10.30 0.03 -14.54
C PHE A 102 -11.30 0.63 -15.52
N THR A 103 -11.04 1.87 -15.91
CA THR A 103 -11.85 2.56 -16.91
C THR A 103 -11.60 1.91 -18.26
N THR A 104 -12.67 1.46 -18.93
CA THR A 104 -12.57 0.75 -20.22
C THR A 104 -12.02 1.63 -21.35
N ASP A 105 -12.11 2.95 -21.20
CA ASP A 105 -11.67 3.94 -22.18
C ASP A 105 -10.25 4.45 -21.91
N ALA A 106 -9.60 3.98 -20.85
CA ALA A 106 -8.26 4.40 -20.50
C ALA A 106 -7.19 3.65 -21.30
N CYS A 107 -6.17 4.40 -21.74
CA CYS A 107 -4.95 3.84 -22.28
C CYS A 107 -4.01 3.48 -21.14
N MET A 108 -3.48 2.27 -21.14
CA MET A 108 -2.47 1.86 -20.16
C MET A 108 -1.09 2.15 -20.74
N ILE A 109 -0.24 2.85 -20.00
CA ILE A 109 1.15 3.10 -20.40
C ILE A 109 2.11 2.66 -19.29
N ARG A 110 3.35 2.35 -19.68
CA ARG A 110 4.43 2.01 -18.75
C ARG A 110 5.32 3.21 -18.50
N ILE A 111 5.50 3.57 -17.23
CA ILE A 111 6.37 4.66 -16.81
C ILE A 111 7.39 4.14 -15.80
N ASP A 112 8.55 3.73 -16.31
CA ASP A 112 9.60 3.11 -15.49
C ASP A 112 10.30 4.10 -14.56
N SER A 113 10.35 5.39 -14.92
CA SER A 113 10.92 6.44 -14.07
C SER A 113 10.19 6.57 -12.72
N TYR A 114 8.91 6.19 -12.66
CA TYR A 114 8.10 6.22 -11.43
C TYR A 114 8.53 5.14 -10.41
N VAL A 115 9.02 3.98 -10.89
CA VAL A 115 9.28 2.78 -10.05
C VAL A 115 10.77 2.47 -9.91
N ILE A 116 11.60 2.76 -10.91
CA ILE A 116 13.01 2.36 -10.94
C ILE A 116 13.92 3.30 -10.14
N GLU A 117 13.65 4.61 -10.11
CA GLU A 117 14.50 5.58 -9.38
C GLU A 117 14.37 5.48 -7.86
N ASN A 118 13.35 4.75 -7.39
CA ASN A 118 13.10 4.51 -5.97
C ASN A 118 13.57 3.12 -5.51
N LYS A 119 14.31 2.32 -6.29
CA LYS A 119 14.65 0.94 -5.87
C LYS A 119 15.32 0.92 -4.48
N PRO A 120 14.72 0.25 -3.47
CA PRO A 120 15.32 0.10 -2.15
C PRO A 120 16.45 -0.93 -2.23
N SER A 121 17.60 -0.52 -2.78
CA SER A 121 18.80 -1.37 -2.87
C SER A 121 19.52 -1.49 -1.53
N GLY A 122 19.33 -0.52 -0.64
CA GLY A 122 19.88 -0.48 0.71
C GLY A 122 18.99 -1.14 1.77
N LEU A 123 19.63 -1.76 2.77
CA LEU A 123 18.97 -2.40 3.93
C LEU A 123 18.02 -1.44 4.68
N TRP A 124 18.37 -0.16 4.76
CA TRP A 124 17.52 0.87 5.38
C TRP A 124 16.20 1.08 4.63
N ASN A 125 16.24 1.16 3.30
CA ASN A 125 15.04 1.34 2.50
C ASN A 125 14.15 0.09 2.55
N ASN A 126 14.74 -1.09 2.70
CA ASN A 126 14.01 -2.33 2.95
C ASN A 126 13.24 -2.28 4.28
N ILE A 127 13.89 -1.81 5.35
CA ILE A 127 13.23 -1.65 6.66
C ILE A 127 12.06 -0.67 6.56
N VAL A 128 12.27 0.51 5.97
CA VAL A 128 11.20 1.52 5.85
C VAL A 128 10.03 0.99 5.02
N PHE A 129 10.31 0.33 3.91
CA PHE A 129 9.27 -0.26 3.07
C PHE A 129 8.46 -1.31 3.82
N SER A 130 9.12 -2.23 4.53
CA SER A 130 8.45 -3.24 5.36
C SER A 130 7.60 -2.61 6.47
N ILE A 131 8.06 -1.53 7.12
CA ILE A 131 7.26 -0.81 8.13
C ILE A 131 5.98 -0.21 7.52
N LYS A 132 6.06 0.35 6.32
CA LYS A 132 4.88 0.93 5.64
C LYS A 132 3.86 -0.13 5.24
N GLN A 133 4.33 -1.28 4.77
CA GLN A 133 3.46 -2.43 4.47
C GLN A 133 2.86 -3.00 5.75
N SER A 134 3.66 -3.19 6.80
CA SER A 134 3.19 -3.75 8.06
C SER A 134 2.17 -2.84 8.72
N TRP A 135 2.35 -1.51 8.69
CA TRP A 135 1.39 -0.55 9.22
C TRP A 135 -0.02 -0.74 8.64
N THR A 136 -0.14 -0.81 7.31
CA THR A 136 -1.45 -0.90 6.65
C THR A 136 -2.10 -2.26 6.94
N SER A 137 -1.31 -3.34 6.96
CA SER A 137 -1.79 -4.68 7.33
C SER A 137 -2.17 -4.78 8.81
N SER A 138 -1.42 -4.13 9.70
CA SER A 138 -1.73 -4.07 11.14
C SER A 138 -3.02 -3.29 11.37
N LEU A 139 -3.23 -2.15 10.71
CA LEU A 139 -4.50 -1.41 10.80
C LEU A 139 -5.69 -2.29 10.43
N PHE A 140 -5.63 -3.00 9.30
CA PHE A 140 -6.68 -3.92 8.88
C PHE A 140 -6.98 -5.00 9.94
N LEU A 141 -5.93 -5.57 10.54
CA LEU A 141 -6.08 -6.58 11.58
C LEU A 141 -6.57 -6.00 12.91
N PHE A 142 -6.21 -4.76 13.22
CA PHE A 142 -6.73 -4.04 14.39
C PHE A 142 -8.22 -3.78 14.21
N THR A 143 -8.66 -3.36 13.01
CA THR A 143 -10.08 -3.24 12.69
C THR A 143 -10.82 -4.54 12.96
N PHE A 144 -10.28 -5.66 12.47
CA PHE A 144 -10.89 -6.98 12.67
C PHE A 144 -10.89 -7.40 14.14
N PHE A 145 -9.82 -7.12 14.89
CA PHE A 145 -9.74 -7.37 16.32
C PHE A 145 -10.83 -6.64 17.10
N PHE A 146 -11.05 -5.34 16.81
CA PHE A 146 -12.11 -4.57 17.47
C PHE A 146 -13.51 -5.01 17.04
N LEU A 147 -13.71 -5.46 15.80
CA LEU A 147 -14.99 -6.04 15.36
C LEU A 147 -15.34 -7.33 16.10
N LEU A 148 -14.34 -8.07 16.58
CA LEU A 148 -14.56 -9.28 17.37
C LEU A 148 -14.81 -8.99 18.85
N MET A 149 -14.62 -7.74 19.30
CA MET A 149 -14.72 -7.39 20.72
C MET A 149 -16.17 -7.55 21.21
N PRO A 150 -16.42 -8.30 22.30
CA PRO A 150 -17.77 -8.55 22.78
C PRO A 150 -18.34 -7.33 23.51
N ASP A 151 -19.65 -7.17 23.42
CA ASP A 151 -20.41 -6.11 24.10
C ASP A 151 -20.34 -6.23 25.64
N ASP A 152 -20.17 -7.45 26.17
CA ASP A 152 -20.02 -7.73 27.60
C ASP A 152 -18.80 -8.61 27.88
N ILE A 153 -17.71 -7.97 28.26
CA ILE A 153 -16.42 -8.60 28.61
C ILE A 153 -16.49 -9.34 29.96
N THR A 154 -17.48 -9.03 30.80
CA THR A 154 -17.63 -9.63 32.14
C THR A 154 -18.27 -11.02 32.11
N ASN A 155 -18.91 -11.39 30.99
CA ASN A 155 -19.50 -12.70 30.80
C ASN A 155 -18.45 -13.76 30.40
N ILE A 156 -18.25 -14.76 31.26
CA ILE A 156 -17.19 -15.78 31.12
C ILE A 156 -17.30 -16.58 29.82
N SER A 157 -18.49 -16.99 29.39
CA SER A 157 -18.65 -17.82 28.18
C SER A 157 -18.37 -17.02 26.89
N VAL A 158 -18.76 -15.75 26.88
CA VAL A 158 -18.50 -14.81 25.80
C VAL A 158 -17.02 -14.47 25.74
N ASN A 159 -16.39 -14.21 26.89
CA ASN A 159 -14.95 -13.94 27.00
C ASN A 159 -14.09 -15.14 26.59
N GLN A 160 -14.52 -16.38 26.89
CA GLN A 160 -13.80 -17.58 26.44
C GLN A 160 -13.88 -17.78 24.91
N SER A 161 -15.02 -17.46 24.30
CA SER A 161 -15.18 -17.51 22.85
C SER A 161 -14.34 -16.43 22.15
N TYR A 162 -14.34 -15.23 22.72
CA TYR A 162 -13.53 -14.11 22.26
C TYR A 162 -12.02 -14.38 22.35
N SER A 163 -11.53 -14.86 23.50
CA SER A 163 -10.11 -15.18 23.67
C SER A 163 -9.61 -16.25 22.71
N ASN A 164 -10.43 -17.27 22.41
CA ASN A 164 -10.11 -18.27 21.38
C ASN A 164 -10.03 -17.64 19.97
N ALA A 165 -10.97 -16.76 19.62
CA ALA A 165 -10.97 -16.06 18.33
C ALA A 165 -9.76 -15.12 18.20
N VAL A 166 -9.41 -14.39 19.25
CA VAL A 166 -8.23 -13.52 19.32
C VAL A 166 -6.94 -14.33 19.21
N LEU A 167 -6.84 -15.47 19.87
CA LEU A 167 -5.67 -16.35 19.76
C LEU A 167 -5.50 -16.86 18.32
N LEU A 168 -6.59 -17.25 17.66
CA LEU A 168 -6.58 -17.68 16.27
C LEU A 168 -6.20 -16.53 15.33
N LEU A 169 -6.74 -15.32 15.57
CA LEU A 169 -6.35 -14.12 14.85
C LEU A 169 -4.85 -13.82 15.01
N LEU A 170 -4.33 -13.92 16.23
CA LEU A 170 -2.92 -13.69 16.53
C LEU A 170 -2.04 -14.67 15.77
N LEU A 171 -2.35 -15.97 15.84
CA LEU A 171 -1.61 -17.03 15.15
C LEU A 171 -1.65 -16.90 13.62
N LEU A 172 -2.77 -16.47 13.05
CA LEU A 172 -2.97 -16.33 11.59
C LEU A 172 -2.69 -14.91 11.06
N SER A 173 -2.42 -13.93 11.92
CA SER A 173 -2.12 -12.55 11.53
C SER A 173 -1.02 -12.40 10.46
N PRO A 174 0.07 -13.21 10.45
CA PRO A 174 1.07 -13.14 9.40
C PRO A 174 0.53 -13.61 8.04
N MET A 175 -0.43 -14.53 8.04
CA MET A 175 -1.07 -15.02 6.82
C MET A 175 -2.11 -14.03 6.30
N LEU A 176 -2.96 -13.51 7.20
CA LEU A 176 -3.99 -12.52 6.87
C LEU A 176 -3.39 -11.20 6.38
N SER A 177 -2.26 -10.77 6.94
CA SER A 177 -1.53 -9.59 6.44
C SER A 177 -1.05 -9.74 5.00
N GLY A 178 -0.81 -10.98 4.55
CA GLY A 178 -0.43 -11.32 3.19
C GLY A 178 -1.52 -11.06 2.15
N LEU A 179 -2.79 -10.98 2.55
CA LEU A 179 -3.91 -10.70 1.64
C LEU A 179 -3.82 -9.32 0.97
N LEU A 180 -3.09 -8.38 1.59
CA LEU A 180 -2.88 -7.04 1.04
C LEU A 180 -1.67 -6.96 0.09
N VAL A 181 -0.86 -8.03 -0.02
CA VAL A 181 0.31 -8.07 -0.91
C VAL A 181 -0.01 -7.71 -2.36
N PRO A 182 -1.11 -8.19 -2.98
CA PRO A 182 -1.44 -7.81 -4.34
C PRO A 182 -1.63 -6.30 -4.48
N LEU A 183 -2.22 -5.63 -3.49
CA LEU A 183 -2.42 -4.16 -3.48
C LEU A 183 -1.10 -3.40 -3.49
N TYR A 184 -0.08 -3.91 -2.79
CA TYR A 184 1.26 -3.33 -2.84
C TYR A 184 1.93 -3.55 -4.21
N ILE A 185 1.76 -4.74 -4.81
CA ILE A 185 2.28 -5.02 -6.16
C ILE A 185 1.65 -4.07 -7.19
N PHE A 186 0.33 -3.85 -7.11
CA PHE A 186 -0.36 -2.89 -7.98
C PHE A 186 0.15 -1.47 -7.74
N SER A 187 0.16 -1.01 -6.48
CA SER A 187 0.59 0.35 -6.17
C SER A 187 2.03 0.67 -6.56
N ASP A 188 2.90 -0.34 -6.57
CA ASP A 188 4.31 -0.18 -6.93
C ASP A 188 4.58 -0.55 -8.40
N SER A 189 3.52 -0.87 -9.17
CA SER A 189 3.55 -1.12 -10.62
C SER A 189 3.97 0.13 -11.39
N SER A 190 4.69 -0.05 -12.50
CA SER A 190 4.99 1.04 -13.43
C SER A 190 3.88 1.26 -14.45
N VAL A 191 2.81 0.47 -14.39
CA VAL A 191 1.63 0.63 -15.25
C VAL A 191 0.76 1.76 -14.70
N VAL A 192 0.47 2.72 -15.58
CA VAL A 192 -0.32 3.92 -15.28
C VAL A 192 -1.51 3.98 -16.23
N GLU A 193 -2.67 4.32 -15.67
CA GLU A 193 -3.91 4.53 -16.41
C GLU A 193 -3.96 5.98 -16.90
N VAL A 194 -4.14 6.17 -18.21
CA VAL A 194 -4.27 7.48 -18.88
C VAL A 194 -5.67 7.59 -19.46
N ILE A 195 -6.49 8.45 -18.87
CA ILE A 195 -7.83 8.75 -19.38
C ILE A 195 -7.73 9.96 -20.32
N PRO A 196 -8.13 9.83 -21.60
CA PRO A 196 -8.11 10.95 -22.53
C PRO A 196 -8.93 12.14 -22.02
N GLY A 197 -8.29 13.30 -21.88
CA GLY A 197 -8.94 14.54 -21.42
C GLY A 197 -8.84 14.80 -19.90
N GLU A 198 -8.33 13.86 -19.11
CA GLU A 198 -7.99 14.10 -17.71
C GLU A 198 -6.52 14.53 -17.56
N ARG A 199 -6.27 15.46 -16.61
CA ARG A 199 -4.95 16.03 -16.36
C ARG A 199 -4.06 15.14 -15.48
N ASP A 200 -4.68 14.23 -14.73
CA ASP A 200 -4.01 13.47 -13.68
C ASP A 200 -3.75 12.03 -14.14
N PHE A 201 -2.52 11.59 -13.96
CA PHE A 201 -2.10 10.21 -14.18
C PHE A 201 -2.28 9.41 -12.89
N ALA A 202 -3.05 8.32 -12.93
CA ALA A 202 -3.23 7.44 -11.79
C ALA A 202 -2.46 6.13 -12.00
N PRO A 203 -1.40 5.84 -11.21
CA PRO A 203 -0.78 4.53 -11.22
C PRO A 203 -1.83 3.46 -10.90
N ILE A 204 -1.79 2.34 -11.62
CA ILE A 204 -2.76 1.25 -11.44
C ILE A 204 -2.77 0.83 -9.97
N GLY A 205 -3.93 0.94 -9.33
CA GLY A 205 -4.11 0.53 -7.93
C GLY A 205 -3.62 1.52 -6.87
N MET A 206 -3.05 2.69 -7.22
CA MET A 206 -2.77 3.75 -6.24
C MET A 206 -4.08 4.35 -5.70
N SER A 207 -5.05 4.61 -6.59
CA SER A 207 -6.40 5.05 -6.23
C SER A 207 -7.09 4.05 -5.31
N LEU A 208 -7.02 2.77 -5.65
CA LEU A 208 -7.55 1.66 -4.87
C LEU A 208 -6.84 1.51 -3.52
N ARG A 209 -5.50 1.58 -3.48
CA ARG A 209 -4.73 1.53 -2.23
C ARG A 209 -5.07 2.71 -1.34
N GLN A 210 -5.20 3.92 -1.89
CA GLN A 210 -5.63 5.08 -1.14
C GLN A 210 -7.07 4.94 -0.64
N LEU A 211 -7.97 4.42 -1.46
CA LEU A 211 -9.36 4.18 -1.10
C LEU A 211 -9.47 3.11 0.00
N LEU A 212 -8.78 1.99 -0.12
CA LEU A 212 -8.70 0.96 0.91
C LEU A 212 -8.04 1.47 2.18
N ARG A 213 -6.94 2.24 2.08
CA ARG A 213 -6.29 2.84 3.25
C ARG A 213 -7.22 3.83 3.95
N ARG A 214 -7.97 4.64 3.19
CA ARG A 214 -8.99 5.54 3.73
C ARG A 214 -10.13 4.74 4.36
N PHE A 215 -10.65 3.72 3.69
CA PHE A 215 -11.75 2.89 4.18
C PHE A 215 -11.37 2.13 5.46
N ILE A 216 -10.19 1.49 5.47
CA ILE A 216 -9.63 0.83 6.65
C ILE A 216 -9.38 1.85 7.76
N GLY A 217 -8.81 3.02 7.45
CA GLY A 217 -8.54 4.06 8.44
C GLY A 217 -9.82 4.61 9.10
N TRP A 218 -10.78 5.07 8.29
CA TRP A 218 -12.07 5.58 8.78
C TRP A 218 -12.89 4.49 9.45
N GLY A 219 -12.95 3.29 8.87
CA GLY A 219 -13.62 2.13 9.45
C GLY A 219 -13.04 1.77 10.81
N SER A 220 -11.71 1.74 10.95
CA SER A 220 -11.05 1.53 12.24
C SER A 220 -11.43 2.59 13.26
N MET A 221 -11.45 3.87 12.87
CA MET A 221 -11.81 4.96 13.77
C MET A 221 -13.26 4.85 14.26
N VAL A 222 -14.19 4.55 13.36
CA VAL A 222 -15.61 4.35 13.70
C VAL A 222 -15.77 3.16 14.64
N ILE A 223 -15.15 2.03 14.32
CA ILE A 223 -15.24 0.82 15.13
C ILE A 223 -14.66 1.07 16.52
N VAL A 224 -13.47 1.67 16.64
CA VAL A 224 -12.88 2.01 17.95
C VAL A 224 -13.79 2.96 18.75
N LEU A 225 -14.41 3.94 18.09
CA LEU A 225 -15.33 4.86 18.75
C LEU A 225 -16.58 4.15 19.27
N LEU A 226 -17.16 3.26 18.47
CA LEU A 226 -18.31 2.44 18.87
C LEU A 226 -17.95 1.55 20.05
N THR A 227 -16.80 0.86 19.98
CA THR A 227 -16.30 0.03 21.09
C THR A 227 -16.11 0.85 22.37
N LEU A 228 -15.59 2.08 22.28
CA LEU A 228 -15.45 2.96 23.44
C LEU A 228 -16.81 3.36 24.04
N ILE A 229 -17.81 3.66 23.19
CA ILE A 229 -19.17 3.97 23.63
C ILE A 229 -19.78 2.76 24.35
N ASP A 230 -19.65 1.56 23.79
CA ASP A 230 -20.17 0.33 24.38
C ASP A 230 -19.51 0.03 25.73
N ILE A 231 -18.19 0.20 25.81
CA ILE A 231 -17.43 0.09 27.08
C ILE A 231 -17.95 1.06 28.14
N THR A 232 -18.26 2.31 27.76
CA THR A 232 -18.79 3.32 28.71
C THR A 232 -20.17 2.97 29.24
N ASN A 233 -20.95 2.17 28.51
CA ASN A 233 -22.27 1.72 28.92
C ASN A 233 -22.25 0.38 29.67
N SER A 234 -21.07 -0.25 29.83
CA SER A 234 -20.94 -1.54 30.51
C SER A 234 -21.13 -1.41 32.04
N SER A 235 -21.73 -2.44 32.64
CA SER A 235 -21.97 -2.53 34.09
C SER A 235 -20.68 -2.59 34.92
N GLY A 236 -19.54 -2.87 34.29
CA GLY A 236 -18.22 -3.02 34.90
C GLY A 236 -17.17 -2.07 34.33
N LEU A 237 -17.48 -0.77 34.25
CA LEU A 237 -16.63 0.27 33.61
C LEU A 237 -15.15 0.19 34.01
N SER A 238 -14.83 0.05 35.30
CA SER A 238 -13.43 -0.02 35.76
C SER A 238 -12.67 -1.21 35.17
N SER A 239 -13.30 -2.39 35.16
CA SER A 239 -12.71 -3.61 34.60
C SER A 239 -12.61 -3.54 33.09
N ALA A 240 -13.59 -2.95 32.42
CA ALA A 240 -13.59 -2.75 30.97
C ALA A 240 -12.54 -1.73 30.53
N VAL A 241 -12.34 -0.64 31.29
CA VAL A 241 -11.27 0.34 31.07
C VAL A 241 -9.90 -0.28 31.30
N GLN A 242 -9.74 -1.09 32.35
CA GLN A 242 -8.49 -1.81 32.60
C GLN A 242 -8.19 -2.77 31.44
N PHE A 243 -9.14 -3.61 31.04
CA PHE A 243 -9.01 -4.51 29.91
C PHE A 243 -8.60 -3.79 28.62
N PHE A 244 -9.24 -2.66 28.31
CA PHE A 244 -8.94 -1.85 27.14
C PHE A 244 -7.53 -1.21 27.19
N LEU A 245 -7.14 -0.67 28.36
CA LEU A 245 -5.86 0.02 28.52
C LEU A 245 -4.67 -0.92 28.73
N THR A 246 -4.89 -2.18 29.10
CA THR A 246 -3.81 -3.16 29.29
C THR A 246 -3.83 -4.26 28.24
N ASP A 247 -4.86 -5.10 28.26
CA ASP A 247 -4.85 -6.37 27.54
C ASP A 247 -4.96 -6.14 26.03
N THR A 248 -5.82 -5.21 25.62
CA THR A 248 -5.93 -4.80 24.22
C THR A 248 -4.63 -4.19 23.71
N LEU A 249 -3.94 -3.32 24.47
CA LEU A 249 -2.67 -2.73 24.02
C LEU A 249 -1.55 -3.76 23.88
N ILE A 250 -1.49 -4.74 24.79
CA ILE A 250 -0.55 -5.86 24.70
C ILE A 250 -0.84 -6.68 23.44
N LEU A 251 -2.10 -7.01 23.17
CA LEU A 251 -2.51 -7.79 21.99
C LEU A 251 -2.25 -7.06 20.67
N LEU A 252 -2.58 -5.77 20.59
CA LEU A 252 -2.28 -4.94 19.41
C LEU A 252 -0.77 -4.85 19.17
N SER A 253 0.01 -4.77 20.26
CA SER A 253 1.48 -4.78 20.16
C SER A 253 2.01 -6.10 19.63
N MET A 254 1.54 -7.24 20.14
CA MET A 254 1.93 -8.56 19.65
C MET A 254 1.57 -8.75 18.17
N LEU A 255 0.35 -8.39 17.78
CA LEU A 255 -0.10 -8.40 16.38
C LEU A 255 0.80 -7.51 15.51
N GLY A 256 1.11 -6.30 15.97
CA GLY A 256 2.02 -5.37 15.31
C GLY A 256 3.41 -5.99 15.08
N ALA A 257 4.01 -6.56 16.12
CA ALA A 257 5.32 -7.20 16.05
C ALA A 257 5.36 -8.40 15.10
N MET A 258 4.33 -9.26 15.14
CA MET A 258 4.23 -10.42 14.25
C MET A 258 4.08 -10.03 12.79
N VAL A 259 3.24 -9.02 12.51
CA VAL A 259 3.01 -8.52 11.15
C VAL A 259 4.23 -7.75 10.63
N LEU A 260 4.92 -6.99 11.48
CA LEU A 260 6.18 -6.35 11.12
C LEU A 260 7.25 -7.40 10.79
N ALA A 261 7.37 -8.45 11.60
CA ALA A 261 8.29 -9.56 11.30
C ALA A 261 7.93 -10.28 10.00
N ALA A 262 6.63 -10.48 9.72
CA ALA A 262 6.15 -11.01 8.46
C ALA A 262 6.57 -10.13 7.27
N ALA A 263 6.34 -8.82 7.35
CA ALA A 263 6.72 -7.87 6.30
C ALA A 263 8.25 -7.80 6.10
N LEU A 264 9.05 -7.87 7.18
CA LEU A 264 10.51 -7.90 7.10
C LEU A 264 11.04 -9.20 6.49
N SER A 265 10.31 -10.31 6.65
CA SER A 265 10.68 -11.62 6.10
C SER A 265 10.42 -11.75 4.59
N TYR A 266 9.63 -10.84 4.02
CA TYR A 266 9.36 -10.75 2.59
C TYR A 266 10.35 -9.78 1.93
N PRO A 267 11.38 -10.29 1.22
CA PRO A 267 12.46 -9.43 0.75
C PRO A 267 12.00 -8.55 -0.43
N ASN A 268 12.39 -7.28 -0.43
CA ASN A 268 12.08 -6.35 -1.53
C ASN A 268 12.51 -6.85 -2.91
N ARG A 269 13.61 -7.61 -3.00
CA ARG A 269 14.01 -8.22 -4.28
C ARG A 269 12.94 -9.16 -4.84
N LEU A 270 12.26 -9.89 -3.96
CA LEU A 270 11.15 -10.77 -4.35
C LEU A 270 9.92 -9.95 -4.72
N HIS A 271 9.61 -8.88 -3.97
CA HIS A 271 8.54 -7.95 -4.29
C HIS A 271 8.71 -7.32 -5.67
N LEU A 272 9.86 -6.71 -5.93
CA LEU A 272 10.17 -6.07 -7.20
C LEU A 272 10.16 -7.07 -8.35
N LYS A 273 10.63 -8.31 -8.13
CA LYS A 273 10.49 -9.37 -9.12
C LYS A 273 9.03 -9.62 -9.48
N TRP A 274 8.13 -9.67 -8.50
CA TRP A 274 6.71 -9.87 -8.77
C TRP A 274 6.05 -8.64 -9.41
N VAL A 275 6.48 -7.43 -9.08
CA VAL A 275 6.07 -6.20 -9.76
C VAL A 275 6.51 -6.23 -11.24
N GLU A 276 7.76 -6.60 -11.52
CA GLU A 276 8.26 -6.73 -12.90
C GLU A 276 7.48 -7.80 -13.68
N GLU A 277 7.22 -8.95 -13.07
CA GLU A 277 6.39 -10.01 -13.69
C GLU A 277 4.93 -9.56 -13.87
N PHE A 278 4.41 -8.70 -13.00
CA PHE A 278 3.09 -8.10 -13.16
C PHE A 278 3.05 -7.12 -14.34
N ASN A 279 4.05 -6.25 -14.47
CA ASN A 279 4.13 -5.29 -15.57
C ASN A 279 4.14 -5.98 -16.95
N LYS A 280 4.83 -7.12 -17.05
CA LYS A 280 4.86 -7.97 -18.28
C LYS A 280 3.49 -8.52 -18.69
N LEU A 281 2.48 -8.51 -17.80
CA LEU A 281 1.12 -8.95 -18.16
C LEU A 281 0.33 -7.89 -18.93
N TRP A 282 0.81 -6.66 -18.96
CA TRP A 282 0.14 -5.52 -19.59
C TRP A 282 0.76 -5.11 -20.92
N PHE A 283 2.04 -5.41 -21.11
CA PHE A 283 2.83 -4.91 -22.23
C PHE A 283 3.67 -6.03 -22.86
N GLU A 284 3.85 -5.97 -24.17
CA GLU A 284 4.79 -6.82 -24.88
C GLU A 284 6.23 -6.35 -24.60
N GLU A 285 7.23 -7.22 -24.76
CA GLU A 285 8.65 -6.87 -24.53
C GLU A 285 9.16 -5.69 -25.39
N ARG A 286 8.40 -5.30 -26.42
CA ARG A 286 8.74 -4.23 -27.37
C ARG A 286 7.98 -2.93 -27.14
N ASP A 287 7.07 -2.87 -26.17
CA ASP A 287 6.36 -1.63 -25.86
C ASP A 287 7.34 -0.59 -25.31
N PRO A 288 7.35 0.64 -25.85
CA PRO A 288 8.31 1.65 -25.46
C PRO A 288 8.02 2.17 -24.05
N ASP A 289 9.06 2.23 -23.22
CA ASP A 289 8.99 2.89 -21.92
C ASP A 289 8.75 4.40 -22.09
N HIS A 290 7.94 4.97 -21.20
CA HIS A 290 7.65 6.39 -21.15
C HIS A 290 8.34 7.03 -19.94
N THR A 291 8.71 8.31 -20.06
CA THR A 291 9.30 9.08 -18.96
C THR A 291 8.50 10.35 -18.68
N PHE A 292 8.37 10.70 -17.39
CA PHE A 292 7.83 11.98 -16.94
C PHE A 292 8.82 13.11 -17.14
N HIS A 293 8.39 14.17 -17.83
CA HIS A 293 9.17 15.40 -17.96
C HIS A 293 8.36 16.59 -17.47
N ARG A 294 8.92 17.30 -16.49
CA ARG A 294 8.41 18.59 -16.07
C ARG A 294 8.63 19.59 -17.19
N ILE A 295 7.58 20.34 -17.50
CA ILE A 295 7.63 21.41 -18.52
C ILE A 295 7.52 22.77 -17.85
N ASP A 296 6.82 22.84 -16.72
CA ASP A 296 6.52 24.07 -15.98
C ASP A 296 6.29 23.76 -14.49
N ASP A 297 6.05 24.77 -13.66
CA ASP A 297 5.90 24.63 -12.22
C ASP A 297 4.77 23.67 -11.82
N ASN A 298 3.75 23.57 -12.67
CA ASN A 298 2.52 22.80 -12.45
C ASN A 298 2.18 21.80 -13.58
N ALA A 299 3.08 21.54 -14.53
CA ALA A 299 2.77 20.71 -15.72
C ALA A 299 3.85 19.66 -16.02
N TYR A 300 3.39 18.44 -16.35
CA TYR A 300 4.22 17.31 -16.75
C TYR A 300 3.72 16.74 -18.08
N ILE A 301 4.64 16.32 -18.94
CA ILE A 301 4.35 15.54 -20.15
C ILE A 301 4.90 14.13 -19.95
N VAL A 302 4.16 13.16 -20.49
CA VAL A 302 4.58 11.77 -20.58
C VAL A 302 4.75 11.43 -22.04
N ILE A 303 5.94 10.97 -22.41
CA ILE A 303 6.31 10.65 -23.78
C ILE A 303 7.25 9.45 -23.80
N PRO A 304 7.21 8.63 -24.86
CA PRO A 304 8.16 7.54 -25.05
C PRO A 304 9.61 8.04 -25.08
N ASP A 305 10.53 7.32 -24.45
CA ASP A 305 11.93 7.74 -24.30
C ASP A 305 12.62 8.03 -25.63
N HIS A 306 12.31 7.24 -26.66
CA HIS A 306 12.87 7.39 -27.99
C HIS A 306 12.36 8.64 -28.74
N LEU A 307 11.20 9.19 -28.36
CA LEU A 307 10.63 10.41 -28.93
C LEU A 307 10.95 11.65 -28.09
N LEU A 308 11.53 11.45 -26.90
CA LEU A 308 11.72 12.49 -25.91
C LEU A 308 12.49 13.70 -26.45
N HIS A 309 13.64 13.43 -27.07
CA HIS A 309 14.60 14.46 -27.44
C HIS A 309 14.07 15.35 -28.57
N GLU A 310 13.39 14.76 -29.55
CA GLU A 310 12.79 15.47 -30.67
C GLU A 310 11.53 16.23 -30.24
N THR A 311 10.66 15.58 -29.46
CA THR A 311 9.35 16.11 -29.08
C THR A 311 9.47 17.26 -28.08
N LEU A 312 10.31 17.16 -27.05
CA LEU A 312 10.52 18.26 -26.09
C LEU A 312 11.15 19.50 -26.74
N THR A 313 12.11 19.29 -27.63
CA THR A 313 12.78 20.38 -28.34
C THR A 313 11.79 21.11 -29.24
N HIS A 314 10.94 20.36 -29.95
CA HIS A 314 9.91 20.93 -30.79
C HIS A 314 8.82 21.65 -29.97
N LEU A 315 8.35 21.04 -28.88
CA LEU A 315 7.36 21.63 -27.98
C LEU A 315 7.81 22.97 -27.41
N ARG A 316 9.06 23.06 -26.92
CA ARG A 316 9.64 24.31 -26.43
C ARG A 316 9.77 25.38 -27.53
N SER A 317 10.09 24.95 -28.75
CA SER A 317 10.18 25.88 -29.90
C SER A 317 8.84 26.46 -30.34
N VAL A 318 7.74 25.74 -30.14
CA VAL A 318 6.41 26.12 -30.64
C VAL A 318 5.56 26.83 -29.57
N MET A 319 5.65 26.44 -28.30
CA MET A 319 4.78 26.97 -27.24
C MET A 319 5.44 27.97 -26.29
N GLY A 320 6.75 28.19 -26.39
CA GLY A 320 7.49 29.06 -25.47
C GLY A 320 7.65 28.47 -24.05
N ASP A 321 8.02 29.31 -23.08
CA ASP A 321 8.43 28.88 -21.73
C ASP A 321 7.26 28.64 -20.75
N ASN A 322 6.05 29.15 -21.02
CA ASN A 322 4.89 29.05 -20.10
C ASN A 322 3.81 28.12 -20.66
N PHE A 323 3.94 26.82 -20.41
CA PHE A 323 2.98 25.82 -20.87
C PHE A 323 1.64 25.88 -20.13
N SER A 324 1.60 26.35 -18.87
CA SER A 324 0.37 26.42 -18.08
C SER A 324 -0.69 27.38 -18.65
N ASP A 325 -0.24 28.39 -19.39
CA ASP A 325 -1.06 29.51 -19.89
C ASP A 325 -1.50 29.32 -21.35
N SER A 326 -0.96 28.29 -22.01
CA SER A 326 -1.30 27.95 -23.39
C SER A 326 -2.70 27.35 -23.47
N GLN A 327 -3.53 27.84 -24.40
CA GLN A 327 -4.85 27.25 -24.63
C GLN A 327 -4.67 25.82 -25.10
N ILE A 328 -5.21 24.86 -24.34
CA ILE A 328 -5.19 23.45 -24.71
C ILE A 328 -5.96 23.30 -26.03
N PRO A 329 -5.33 22.86 -27.13
CA PRO A 329 -6.06 22.56 -28.34
C PRO A 329 -7.06 21.44 -28.01
N PRO A 330 -8.32 21.55 -28.46
CA PRO A 330 -9.32 20.52 -28.19
C PRO A 330 -8.76 19.17 -28.62
N ALA A 331 -8.86 18.17 -27.74
CA ALA A 331 -8.44 16.82 -28.06
C ALA A 331 -9.09 16.41 -29.40
N PRO A 332 -8.33 15.83 -30.35
CA PRO A 332 -8.90 15.38 -31.60
C PRO A 332 -10.04 14.43 -31.27
N SER A 333 -11.27 14.80 -31.65
CA SER A 333 -12.40 13.92 -31.52
C SER A 333 -12.08 12.66 -32.29
N ILE A 334 -12.01 11.53 -31.59
CA ILE A 334 -11.97 10.23 -32.23
C ILE A 334 -13.35 10.07 -32.87
N ASN A 335 -13.49 10.55 -34.11
CA ASN A 335 -14.52 10.04 -34.99
C ASN A 335 -14.18 8.56 -35.12
N GLN A 336 -14.94 7.73 -34.42
CA GLN A 336 -15.04 6.32 -34.75
C GLN A 336 -15.44 6.28 -36.23
N GLN A 337 -14.45 6.19 -37.12
CA GLN A 337 -14.66 5.64 -38.44
C GLN A 337 -15.08 4.20 -38.19
N ASN A 338 -16.39 4.03 -38.08
CA ASN A 338 -17.06 2.77 -38.21
C ASN A 338 -16.57 2.20 -39.54
N VAL A 339 -15.59 1.28 -39.49
CA VAL A 339 -15.16 0.50 -40.65
C VAL A 339 -16.27 -0.49 -40.95
N GLN A 340 -17.41 0.02 -41.42
CA GLN A 340 -18.39 -0.73 -42.19
C GLN A 340 -17.95 -0.67 -43.64
N ASN A 341 -16.87 -1.38 -43.96
CA ASN A 341 -16.74 -1.92 -45.30
C ASN A 341 -17.48 -3.27 -45.28
N PRO A 342 -18.71 -3.37 -45.81
CA PRO A 342 -19.27 -4.68 -46.10
C PRO A 342 -18.35 -5.41 -47.09
N PRO A 343 -18.14 -6.73 -46.93
CA PRO A 343 -17.35 -7.49 -47.90
C PRO A 343 -18.02 -7.40 -49.28
N PRO A 344 -17.25 -7.37 -50.38
CA PRO A 344 -17.82 -7.42 -51.72
C PRO A 344 -18.60 -8.73 -51.89
N PRO A 345 -19.76 -8.71 -52.58
CA PRO A 345 -20.55 -9.91 -52.81
C PRO A 345 -19.76 -10.94 -53.64
N PRO A 346 -19.96 -12.24 -53.41
CA PRO A 346 -19.34 -13.28 -54.23
C PRO A 346 -19.93 -13.22 -55.64
N ASN A 347 -19.05 -13.10 -56.64
CA ASN A 347 -19.44 -13.24 -58.04
C ASN A 347 -19.84 -14.70 -58.31
N PHE A 348 -21.08 -14.89 -58.77
CA PHE A 348 -21.51 -16.08 -59.51
C PHE A 348 -21.47 -15.79 -61.00
#